data_AF-A0A2V5QJP1-F1
#
_entry.id   AF-A0A2V5QJP1-F1
#
_cell.length_a   1.000
_cell.length_b   1.000
_cell.length_c   1.000
_cell.angle_alpha   90.00
_cell.angle_beta   90.00
_cell.angle_gamma   90.00
#
_symmetry.space_group_name_H-M   'P 1'
#
loop_
_entity.id
_entity.type
_entity.pdbx_description
1 polymer ?
#
loop_
_entity_poly.entity_id
_entity_poly.type
_entity_poly.pdbx_seq_one_letter_code
_entity_poly.pdbx_strand_id
1 'polypeptide(L)'
;MTPTATPREPVKSDFNGDGKADILWQNNSTGQRVISLMNDTAIQSVVNLATVDTSWSIAGSSDFNGDGKADILWQNTSTGQCRIWLMNGTTHTSTVNLGTVPTSWSIAGSSDFNRNGKADILWQNTSTGQRVILLMNRTAIQSVVNLGTVDTSWSIRNY
;
A
#
# COMPACT_ATOMS: atom_id res chain seq x y z
N MET A 1 -31.56 -9.20 -20.47
CA MET A 1 -30.56 -9.41 -19.41
C MET A 1 -29.48 -8.37 -19.61
N THR A 2 -29.35 -7.39 -18.73
CA THR A 2 -28.20 -6.47 -18.74
C THR A 2 -26.97 -7.28 -18.30
N PRO A 3 -25.84 -7.22 -19.01
CA PRO A 3 -24.62 -7.84 -18.51
C PRO A 3 -24.29 -7.19 -17.17
N THR A 4 -24.31 -7.97 -16.10
CA THR A 4 -23.78 -7.53 -14.81
C THR A 4 -22.32 -7.21 -15.06
N ALA A 5 -21.94 -5.93 -14.92
CA ALA A 5 -20.54 -5.54 -15.02
C ALA A 5 -19.76 -6.43 -14.05
N THR A 6 -18.82 -7.21 -14.58
CA THR A 6 -17.80 -7.86 -13.75
C THR A 6 -17.17 -6.79 -12.87
N PRO A 7 -17.12 -6.97 -11.54
CA PRO A 7 -16.41 -6.05 -10.67
C PRO A 7 -15.00 -5.86 -11.23
N ARG A 8 -14.69 -4.63 -11.62
CA ARG A 8 -13.34 -4.28 -12.04
C ARG A 8 -12.48 -4.35 -10.78
N GLU A 9 -11.38 -5.09 -10.84
CA GLU A 9 -10.39 -5.12 -9.76
C GLU A 9 -10.06 -3.68 -9.31
N PRO A 10 -9.96 -3.40 -8.00
CA PRO A 10 -9.58 -2.08 -7.50
C PRO A 10 -8.30 -1.61 -8.19
N VAL A 11 -8.33 -0.37 -8.70
CA VAL A 11 -7.16 0.20 -9.37
C VAL A 11 -6.15 0.60 -8.31
N LYS A 12 -4.92 0.11 -8.42
CA LYS A 12 -3.85 0.50 -7.49
C LYS A 12 -3.63 1.99 -7.57
N SER A 13 -3.44 2.60 -6.39
CA SER A 13 -3.16 4.03 -6.26
C SER A 13 -4.24 4.95 -6.85
N ASP A 14 -5.48 4.50 -7.00
CA ASP A 14 -6.61 5.39 -7.34
C ASP A 14 -7.06 6.15 -6.09
N PHE A 15 -6.52 7.36 -5.88
CA PHE A 15 -6.80 8.15 -4.67
C PHE A 15 -8.16 8.85 -4.77
N ASN A 16 -8.60 9.25 -5.97
CA ASN A 16 -9.83 10.00 -6.16
C ASN A 16 -11.08 9.12 -6.40
N GLY A 17 -10.90 7.83 -6.67
CA GLY A 17 -11.96 6.85 -6.90
C GLY A 17 -12.58 6.92 -8.31
N ASP A 18 -11.89 7.50 -9.28
CA ASP A 18 -12.40 7.64 -10.65
C ASP A 18 -12.15 6.40 -11.53
N GLY A 19 -11.55 5.36 -10.94
CA GLY A 19 -11.17 4.15 -11.63
C GLY A 19 -9.93 4.34 -12.50
N LYS A 20 -9.04 5.28 -12.19
CA LYS A 20 -7.74 5.45 -12.87
C LYS A 20 -6.63 5.50 -11.82
N ALA A 21 -5.44 5.03 -12.22
CA ALA A 21 -4.32 5.02 -11.30
C ALA A 21 -3.73 6.43 -11.20
N ASP A 22 -3.60 6.95 -9.99
CA ASP A 22 -2.85 8.16 -9.70
C ASP A 22 -1.41 7.83 -9.32
N ILE A 23 -0.58 8.86 -9.09
CA ILE A 23 0.82 8.69 -8.72
C ILE A 23 1.09 9.26 -7.33
N LEU A 24 1.64 8.44 -6.45
CA LEU A 24 2.17 8.86 -5.15
C LEU A 24 3.71 8.95 -5.21
N TRP A 25 4.22 10.15 -4.99
CA TRP A 25 5.64 10.46 -5.00
C TRP A 25 6.20 10.59 -3.60
N GLN A 26 7.44 10.14 -3.42
CA GLN A 26 8.22 10.34 -2.21
C GLN A 26 9.59 10.91 -2.53
N ASN A 27 9.93 12.01 -1.86
CA ASN A 27 11.28 12.52 -1.81
C ASN A 27 12.01 11.90 -0.61
N ASN A 28 13.03 11.07 -0.90
CA ASN A 28 13.80 10.35 0.12
C ASN A 28 14.81 11.22 0.87
N SER A 29 15.17 12.40 0.34
CA SER A 29 16.11 13.31 1.02
C SER A 29 15.40 14.35 1.89
N THR A 30 14.23 14.83 1.47
CA THR A 30 13.49 15.88 2.19
C THR A 30 12.33 15.37 3.02
N GLY A 31 11.85 14.16 2.77
CA GLY A 31 10.63 13.65 3.41
C GLY A 31 9.33 14.17 2.79
N GLN A 32 9.39 15.00 1.74
CA GLN A 32 8.21 15.51 1.05
C GLN A 32 7.43 14.37 0.36
N ARG A 33 6.10 14.48 0.36
CA ARG A 33 5.18 13.51 -0.25
C ARG A 33 4.17 14.26 -1.11
N VAL A 34 3.86 13.72 -2.28
CA VAL A 34 3.01 14.39 -3.26
C VAL A 34 2.12 13.36 -3.95
N ILE A 35 0.83 13.67 -4.12
CA ILE A 35 -0.06 12.91 -5.00
C ILE A 35 -0.24 13.71 -6.29
N SER A 36 -0.04 13.07 -7.43
CA SER A 36 -0.48 13.57 -8.73
C SER A 36 -1.75 12.83 -9.12
N LEU A 37 -2.89 13.53 -9.12
CA LEU A 37 -4.13 12.98 -9.64
C LEU A 37 -4.03 12.95 -11.18
N MET A 38 -4.33 11.79 -11.76
CA MET A 38 -4.12 11.50 -13.17
C MET A 38 -5.47 11.39 -13.89
N ASN A 39 -5.49 11.82 -15.14
CA ASN A 39 -6.54 11.49 -16.08
C ASN A 39 -5.88 10.82 -17.29
N ASP A 40 -5.88 9.49 -17.27
CA ASP A 40 -5.08 8.66 -18.17
C ASP A 40 -3.59 9.02 -18.03
N THR A 41 -2.92 9.47 -19.09
CA THR A 41 -1.51 9.85 -19.04
C THR A 41 -1.27 11.32 -18.68
N ALA A 42 -2.33 12.10 -18.45
CA ALA A 42 -2.23 13.52 -18.13
C ALA A 42 -2.32 13.75 -16.62
N ILE A 43 -1.49 14.64 -16.08
CA ILE A 43 -1.63 15.11 -14.68
C ILE A 43 -2.79 16.11 -14.64
N GLN A 44 -3.83 15.78 -13.89
CA GLN A 44 -4.98 16.67 -13.67
C GLN A 44 -4.68 17.68 -12.55
N SER A 45 -4.08 17.22 -11.45
CA SER A 45 -3.67 18.10 -10.35
C SER A 45 -2.54 17.48 -9.53
N VAL A 46 -1.80 18.33 -8.81
CA VAL A 46 -0.72 17.91 -7.91
C VAL A 46 -1.00 18.46 -6.52
N VAL A 47 -1.06 17.57 -5.53
CA VAL A 47 -1.33 17.90 -4.14
C VAL A 47 -0.14 17.52 -3.28
N ASN A 48 0.43 18.52 -2.60
CA ASN A 48 1.42 18.26 -1.56
C ASN A 48 0.71 17.63 -0.36
N LEU A 49 1.19 16.45 0.03
CA LEU A 49 0.88 15.88 1.34
C LEU A 49 1.83 16.49 2.39
N ALA A 50 1.80 15.94 3.60
CA ALA A 50 2.72 16.31 4.66
C ALA A 50 4.17 15.85 4.35
N THR A 51 5.13 16.61 4.88
CA THR A 51 6.50 16.12 5.02
C THR A 51 6.56 15.11 6.17
N VAL A 52 7.03 13.91 5.87
CA VAL A 52 7.20 12.83 6.84
C VAL A 52 8.69 12.58 7.02
N ASP A 53 9.11 12.29 8.25
CA ASP A 53 10.49 11.92 8.57
C ASP A 53 11.02 10.84 7.60
N THR A 54 12.26 11.00 7.13
CA THR A 54 12.85 10.17 6.08
C THR A 54 13.08 8.72 6.50
N SER A 55 13.01 8.40 7.79
CA SER A 55 12.97 7.01 8.27
C SER A 55 11.68 6.28 7.88
N TRP A 56 10.62 6.98 7.48
CA TRP A 56 9.39 6.39 6.98
C TRP A 56 9.38 6.29 5.44
N SER A 57 9.26 5.06 4.95
CA SER A 57 9.06 4.76 3.53
C SER A 57 7.61 4.42 3.24
N ILE A 58 7.11 4.89 2.10
CA ILE A 58 5.90 4.34 1.48
C ILE A 58 6.25 2.93 1.00
N ALA A 59 5.48 1.95 1.46
CA ALA A 59 5.59 0.56 1.04
C ALA A 59 4.56 0.20 -0.04
N GLY A 60 3.49 0.99 -0.17
CA GLY A 60 2.48 0.83 -1.21
C GLY A 60 1.28 1.74 -1.00
N SER A 61 0.38 1.73 -1.98
CA SER A 61 -0.91 2.43 -1.93
C SER A 61 -2.00 1.54 -2.50
N SER A 62 -3.05 1.31 -1.72
CA SER A 62 -4.16 0.40 -2.05
C SER A 62 -5.34 0.68 -1.12
N ASP A 63 -6.56 0.30 -1.50
CA ASP A 63 -7.74 0.46 -0.65
C ASP A 63 -7.72 -0.55 0.52
N PHE A 64 -7.31 -0.11 1.71
CA PHE A 64 -7.29 -0.97 2.91
C PHE A 64 -8.63 -0.96 3.64
N ASN A 65 -9.44 0.09 3.49
CA ASN A 65 -10.64 0.29 4.30
C ASN A 65 -11.95 -0.09 3.58
N GLY A 66 -11.90 -0.28 2.26
CA GLY A 66 -12.98 -0.72 1.38
C GLY A 66 -13.89 0.42 0.88
N ASP A 67 -13.41 1.66 0.84
CA ASP A 67 -14.21 2.82 0.39
C ASP A 67 -14.03 3.15 -1.10
N GLY A 68 -13.24 2.34 -1.82
CA GLY A 68 -12.96 2.51 -3.24
C GLY A 68 -11.86 3.52 -3.55
N LYS A 69 -11.13 4.01 -2.54
CA LYS A 69 -9.99 4.92 -2.71
C LYS A 69 -8.73 4.35 -2.10
N ALA A 70 -7.59 4.72 -2.66
CA ALA A 70 -6.30 4.26 -2.20
C ALA A 70 -5.91 4.91 -0.86
N ASP A 71 -5.53 4.07 0.09
CA ASP A 71 -4.87 4.44 1.34
C ASP A 71 -3.33 4.28 1.17
N ILE A 72 -2.54 4.77 2.14
CA ILE A 72 -1.06 4.69 2.06
C ILE A 72 -0.50 3.77 3.16
N LEU A 73 0.28 2.76 2.75
CA LEU A 73 0.98 1.85 3.65
C LEU A 73 2.41 2.32 3.89
N TRP A 74 2.78 2.39 5.17
CA TRP A 74 4.04 2.94 5.63
C TRP A 74 4.83 1.93 6.44
N GLN A 75 6.14 1.94 6.26
CA GLN A 75 7.09 1.26 7.13
C GLN A 75 8.22 2.21 7.53
N ASN A 76 8.50 2.28 8.83
CA ASN A 76 9.68 2.92 9.35
C ASN A 76 10.87 1.95 9.23
N THR A 77 11.83 2.26 8.38
CA THR A 77 12.95 1.36 8.06
C THR A 77 13.97 1.23 9.20
N SER A 78 14.04 2.23 10.08
CA SER A 78 14.95 2.24 11.23
C SER A 78 14.41 1.46 12.44
N THR A 79 13.10 1.50 12.65
CA THR A 79 12.45 0.93 13.86
C THR A 79 11.57 -0.28 13.57
N GLY A 80 11.16 -0.48 12.31
CA GLY A 80 10.21 -1.52 11.91
C GLY A 80 8.75 -1.20 12.21
N GLN A 81 8.42 0.01 12.69
CA GLN A 81 7.04 0.45 12.90
C GLN A 81 6.27 0.50 11.57
N CYS A 82 5.01 0.07 11.59
CA CYS A 82 4.15 -0.01 10.41
C CYS A 82 2.83 0.72 10.63
N ARG A 83 2.40 1.47 9.63
CA ARG A 83 1.17 2.28 9.69
C ARG A 83 0.41 2.25 8.37
N ILE A 84 -0.89 2.44 8.45
CA ILE A 84 -1.74 2.81 7.31
C ILE A 84 -2.23 4.23 7.55
N TRP A 85 -2.05 5.10 6.57
CA TRP A 85 -2.79 6.36 6.50
C TRP A 85 -4.05 6.12 5.70
N LEU A 86 -5.18 6.27 6.38
CA LEU A 86 -6.48 6.27 5.72
C LEU A 86 -6.68 7.61 5.01
N MET A 87 -7.08 7.52 3.75
CA MET A 87 -7.20 8.65 2.85
C MET A 87 -8.65 8.82 2.41
N ASN A 88 -9.05 10.05 2.12
CA ASN A 88 -10.27 10.34 1.37
C ASN A 88 -9.90 11.34 0.28
N GLY A 89 -9.66 10.85 -0.93
CA GLY A 89 -8.99 11.65 -1.95
C GLY A 89 -7.53 11.88 -1.55
N THR A 90 -7.07 13.11 -1.72
CA THR A 90 -5.74 13.54 -1.32
C THR A 90 -5.64 13.98 0.15
N THR A 91 -6.67 13.73 0.96
CA THR A 91 -6.73 14.14 2.37
C THR A 91 -6.48 12.94 3.29
N HIS A 92 -5.46 13.04 4.14
CA HIS A 92 -5.25 12.09 5.25
C HIS A 92 -6.33 12.31 6.31
N THR A 93 -7.09 11.26 6.61
CA THR A 93 -8.21 11.31 7.56
C THR A 93 -7.83 10.73 8.92
N SER A 94 -7.06 9.64 8.95
CA SER A 94 -6.62 9.01 10.19
C SER A 94 -5.46 8.03 9.97
N THR A 95 -4.78 7.68 11.05
CA THR A 95 -3.67 6.72 11.04
C THR A 95 -4.05 5.47 11.82
N VAL A 96 -3.82 4.30 11.21
CA VAL A 96 -3.86 3.00 11.88
C VAL A 96 -2.45 2.51 12.15
N ASN A 97 -2.17 2.10 13.39
CA ASN A 97 -0.91 1.46 13.76
C ASN A 97 -1.03 -0.06 13.56
N LEU A 98 -0.17 -0.63 12.73
CA LEU A 98 -0.09 -2.08 12.50
C LEU A 98 0.92 -2.79 13.42
N GLY A 99 1.60 -2.02 14.29
CA GLY A 99 2.61 -2.51 15.22
C GLY A 99 4.04 -2.34 14.70
N THR A 100 4.95 -3.09 15.29
CA THR A 100 6.39 -3.06 14.98
C THR A 100 6.85 -4.47 14.65
N VAL A 101 7.63 -4.61 13.58
CA VAL A 101 8.27 -5.88 13.19
C VAL A 101 9.79 -5.75 13.27
N PRO A 102 10.55 -6.86 13.38
CA PRO A 102 12.00 -6.80 13.22
C PRO A 102 12.38 -6.18 11.88
N THR A 103 13.45 -5.38 11.84
CA THR A 103 13.90 -4.68 10.62
C THR A 103 14.41 -5.61 9.52
N SER A 104 14.59 -6.91 9.81
CA SER A 104 14.81 -7.95 8.79
C SER A 104 13.55 -8.24 7.96
N TRP A 105 12.37 -7.79 8.40
CA TRP A 105 11.14 -7.86 7.63
C TRP A 105 10.87 -6.55 6.90
N SER A 106 10.63 -6.64 5.60
CA SER A 106 10.20 -5.52 4.76
C SER A 106 8.87 -5.82 4.10
N ILE A 107 8.03 -4.80 3.97
CA ILE A 107 6.83 -4.88 3.15
C ILE A 107 7.26 -4.89 1.67
N ALA A 108 6.85 -5.92 0.93
CA ALA A 108 7.15 -6.07 -0.49
C ALA A 108 6.03 -5.55 -1.41
N GLY A 109 4.83 -5.34 -0.87
CA GLY A 109 3.73 -4.70 -1.57
C GLY A 109 2.38 -4.98 -0.92
N SER A 110 1.33 -4.46 -1.54
CA SER A 110 -0.06 -4.66 -1.14
C SER A 110 -0.94 -4.98 -2.35
N SER A 111 -1.95 -5.83 -2.15
CA SER A 111 -2.94 -6.22 -3.16
C SER A 111 -4.08 -6.99 -2.49
N ASP A 112 -5.26 -7.02 -3.09
CA ASP A 112 -6.35 -7.90 -2.62
C ASP A 112 -6.08 -9.37 -3.02
N PHE A 113 -5.36 -10.11 -2.17
CA PHE A 113 -4.95 -11.49 -2.48
C PHE A 113 -6.09 -12.50 -2.29
N ASN A 114 -7.08 -12.16 -1.45
CA ASN A 114 -8.23 -13.03 -1.15
C ASN A 114 -9.55 -12.62 -1.85
N ARG A 115 -9.53 -11.54 -2.64
CA ARG A 115 -10.66 -11.00 -3.41
C ARG A 115 -11.84 -10.56 -2.53
N ASN A 116 -11.56 -9.99 -1.36
CA ASN A 116 -12.58 -9.48 -0.44
C ASN A 116 -12.91 -7.99 -0.62
N GLY A 117 -12.33 -7.37 -1.65
CA GLY A 117 -12.45 -5.95 -2.00
C GLY A 117 -11.56 -5.03 -1.16
N LYS A 118 -10.59 -5.56 -0.42
CA LYS A 118 -9.68 -4.79 0.44
C LYS A 118 -8.26 -5.32 0.31
N ALA A 119 -7.29 -4.43 0.44
CA ALA A 119 -5.89 -4.77 0.25
C ALA A 119 -5.32 -5.59 1.43
N ASP A 120 -4.62 -6.65 1.07
CA ASP A 120 -3.77 -7.46 1.94
C ASP A 120 -2.30 -7.01 1.79
N ILE A 121 -1.39 -7.51 2.65
CA ILE A 121 0.02 -7.09 2.68
C ILE A 121 0.96 -8.26 2.44
N LEU A 122 1.85 -8.14 1.44
CA LEU A 122 2.92 -9.09 1.18
C LEU A 122 4.20 -8.67 1.90
N TRP A 123 4.77 -9.60 2.66
CA TRP A 123 5.96 -9.41 3.46
C TRP A 123 7.07 -10.35 3.03
N GLN A 124 8.30 -9.87 3.18
CA GLN A 124 9.51 -10.67 2.99
C GLN A 124 10.47 -10.45 4.15
N ASN A 125 11.14 -11.51 4.58
CA ASN A 125 12.30 -11.43 5.44
C ASN A 125 13.56 -11.38 4.57
N THR A 126 14.28 -10.28 4.59
CA THR A 126 15.45 -10.03 3.74
C THR A 126 16.70 -10.79 4.19
N SER A 127 16.70 -11.33 5.41
CA SER A 127 17.81 -12.12 5.95
C SER A 127 17.64 -13.62 5.72
N THR A 128 16.40 -14.14 5.80
CA THR A 128 16.12 -15.58 5.68
C THR A 128 15.48 -15.98 4.36
N GLY A 129 14.88 -15.03 3.63
CA GLY A 129 14.12 -15.31 2.42
C GLY A 129 12.66 -15.74 2.67
N GLN A 130 12.21 -15.80 3.93
CA GLN A 130 10.83 -16.15 4.27
C GLN A 130 9.84 -15.12 3.71
N ARG A 131 8.68 -15.58 3.21
CA ARG A 131 7.63 -14.73 2.65
C ARG A 131 6.28 -15.07 3.24
N VAL A 132 5.48 -14.06 3.55
CA VAL A 132 4.12 -14.24 4.08
C VAL A 132 3.17 -13.21 3.50
N ILE A 133 1.88 -13.54 3.43
CA ILE A 133 0.81 -12.59 3.19
C ILE A 133 0.05 -12.40 4.50
N LEU A 134 -0.13 -11.16 4.93
CA LEU A 134 -1.11 -10.80 5.94
C LEU A 134 -2.44 -10.55 5.24
N LEU A 135 -3.40 -11.45 5.42
CA LEU A 135 -4.76 -11.21 5.00
C LEU A 135 -5.39 -10.21 5.96
N MET A 136 -5.98 -9.16 5.40
CA MET A 136 -6.53 -8.03 6.13
C MET A 136 -8.05 -8.06 6.06
N ASN A 137 -8.69 -7.66 7.15
CA ASN A 137 -10.10 -7.29 7.16
C ASN A 137 -10.22 -5.84 7.60
N ARG A 138 -10.43 -4.96 6.62
CA ARG A 138 -10.20 -3.52 6.78
C ARG A 138 -8.75 -3.29 7.23
N THR A 139 -8.55 -2.54 8.30
CA THR A 139 -7.23 -2.20 8.82
C THR A 139 -6.73 -3.16 9.90
N ALA A 140 -7.39 -4.31 10.09
CA ALA A 140 -7.01 -5.33 11.06
C ALA A 140 -6.46 -6.57 10.35
N ILE A 141 -5.43 -7.19 10.94
CA ILE A 141 -4.87 -8.45 10.45
C ILE A 141 -5.87 -9.56 10.78
N GLN A 142 -6.36 -10.26 9.75
CA GLN A 142 -7.28 -11.38 9.88
C GLN A 142 -6.51 -12.70 10.05
N SER A 143 -5.50 -12.94 9.21
CA SER A 143 -4.70 -14.17 9.26
C SER A 143 -3.36 -14.01 8.52
N VAL A 144 -2.46 -14.98 8.69
CA VAL A 144 -1.16 -15.03 8.02
C VAL A 144 -1.09 -16.26 7.12
N VAL A 145 -0.75 -16.06 5.85
CA VAL A 145 -0.47 -17.13 4.88
C VAL A 145 1.04 -17.22 4.69
N ASN A 146 1.63 -18.38 4.99
CA ASN A 146 3.06 -18.63 4.79
C ASN A 146 3.30 -19.08 3.35
N LEU A 147 4.13 -18.34 2.62
CA LEU A 147 4.52 -18.66 1.24
C LEU A 147 5.84 -19.46 1.17
N GLY A 148 6.43 -19.77 2.32
CA GLY A 148 7.70 -20.47 2.44
C GLY A 148 8.92 -19.54 2.34
N THR A 149 10.07 -20.15 2.12
CA THR A 149 11.36 -19.47 1.99
C THR A 149 11.83 -19.54 0.57
N VAL A 150 12.23 -18.39 0.02
CA VAL A 150 12.84 -18.27 -1.30
C VAL A 150 14.21 -17.64 -1.10
N ASP A 151 15.22 -18.19 -1.78
CA ASP A 151 16.59 -17.67 -1.72
C ASP A 151 16.66 -16.15 -1.93
N THR A 152 17.49 -15.46 -1.13
CA THR A 152 17.53 -14.00 -1.06
C THR A 152 18.11 -13.36 -2.33
N SER A 153 18.68 -14.13 -3.25
CA SER A 153 19.01 -13.67 -4.61
C SER A 153 17.79 -13.33 -5.47
N TRP A 154 16.59 -13.81 -5.10
CA TRP A 154 15.35 -13.52 -5.82
C TRP A 154 14.61 -12.31 -5.27
N SER A 155 14.36 -11.32 -6.12
CA SER A 155 13.55 -10.13 -5.78
C SER A 155 12.08 -10.31 -6.16
N ILE A 156 11.17 -9.77 -5.34
CA ILE A 156 9.76 -9.61 -5.70
C ILE A 156 9.64 -8.41 -6.65
N ARG A 157 8.97 -8.62 -7.79
CA ARG A 157 8.66 -7.59 -8.77
C ARG A 157 7.17 -7.65 -9.05
N ASN A 158 6.42 -6.73 -8.44
CA ASN A 158 5.00 -6.53 -8.74
C ASN A 158 4.89 -5.20 -9.50
N TYR A 159 4.23 -5.19 -10.65
CA TYR A 159 3.85 -4.00 -11.42
C TYR A 159 2.34 -3.87 -11.41
#